data_AF-A0A5E4K7G4-F1
#
_entry.id   AF-A0A5E4K7G4-F1
#
_cell.length_a   1.000
_cell.length_b   1.000
_cell.length_c   1.000
_cell.angle_alpha   90.00
_cell.angle_beta   90.00
_cell.angle_gamma   90.00
#
_symmetry.space_group_name_H-M   'P 1'
#
loop_
_entity.id
_entity.type
_entity.pdbx_description
1 polymer ?
#
loop_
_entity_poly.entity_id
_entity_poly.type
_entity_poly.pdbx_seq_one_letter_code
_entity_poly.pdbx_strand_id
1 'polypeptide(L)'
;MKSGQVGKMAYIVLERYFCRIATAKLAFLLMALTGAAMAAIIQPGAVIASNISIAQYANPQYEVLVSTSPQNLNPQPAGGGIYSYGQTVILTANPVQGYIFQRWIYYSRNANVAGAYISSSSTLSTSPSYSFTITGNQTFVAEYSPAYTISVSTLPSGLNPQPAGGGNYPEGQTITITAQEVTGYTFRNWTENGNEVSKSTLHTLNVTGNQNLVAEYSQNQYTVSVSTSPQALNPQPDGGALYYYGQTATVVAQQVPGYTFKRWTEDGNQVSTSTSYSFTVSGNRNLMAEYSSVFTVSVSTSPPSLDPQPRGGGNYPEGKTIMVDAQPVSGYTFRRWIENGNLVYEMASYSFTVAGNRNLVAEYSPDQYIISVSTSPQALDPQPDGAGIYNYEQMVTVAAHPVSGYTFRNWTQKGNLVSTNSSYSFTVTGNQSLVAGYLPLEASITLEPGSGAVGNEITVKGSDFHVFPGETPEVSGYFAGNIVKEQGLIEKDKMGSSGSFITTFKIPQDSKPGIYNVVAKGVRDTASIGFEVKETVRWDIIVFVLVLVIVSAGVILKYSYLAKQNPPHPQINIEARGGIVSEYKPDLQRSEINIEVRGGMRRL
;
A
#
# COMPACT_ATOMS: atom_id res chain seq x y z
N MET A 1 -59.63 10.03 28.37
CA MET A 1 -59.55 8.69 27.74
C MET A 1 -58.77 7.78 28.67
N LYS A 2 -59.50 7.05 29.51
CA LYS A 2 -59.64 5.58 29.56
C LYS A 2 -58.60 4.97 30.54
N SER A 3 -58.91 4.69 31.81
CA SER A 3 -59.95 3.85 32.45
C SER A 3 -59.67 2.34 32.39
N GLY A 4 -59.56 1.73 33.58
CA GLY A 4 -60.04 0.37 33.89
C GLY A 4 -59.10 -0.42 34.81
N GLN A 5 -59.30 -0.52 36.15
CA GLN A 5 -60.30 -1.32 36.93
C GLN A 5 -59.87 -2.80 37.12
N VAL A 6 -60.01 -3.56 38.25
CA VAL A 6 -60.77 -3.58 39.55
C VAL A 6 -59.95 -4.51 40.53
N GLY A 7 -59.75 -4.26 41.85
CA GLY A 7 -60.60 -4.51 43.06
C GLY A 7 -60.38 -5.93 43.67
N LYS A 8 -60.38 -6.28 44.98
CA LYS A 8 -60.87 -5.84 46.31
C LYS A 8 -59.95 -6.53 47.39
N MET A 9 -59.85 -6.22 48.70
CA MET A 9 -60.85 -6.06 49.79
C MET A 9 -60.28 -5.39 51.07
N ALA A 10 -61.10 -4.48 51.60
CA ALA A 10 -61.47 -3.99 52.95
C ALA A 10 -60.72 -4.16 54.32
N TYR A 11 -61.06 -3.17 55.19
CA TYR A 11 -61.01 -2.99 56.68
C TYR A 11 -59.80 -2.21 57.28
N ILE A 12 -59.92 -0.91 57.67
CA ILE A 12 -60.42 -0.28 58.96
C ILE A 12 -59.38 -0.47 60.11
N VAL A 13 -58.87 0.48 60.92
CA VAL A 13 -59.19 1.88 61.30
C VAL A 13 -58.05 2.44 62.25
N LEU A 14 -58.08 3.76 62.52
CA LEU A 14 -57.57 4.54 63.71
C LEU A 14 -56.14 5.12 63.77
N GLU A 15 -56.14 6.46 63.70
CA GLU A 15 -55.42 7.51 64.46
C GLU A 15 -53.92 7.44 64.88
N ARG A 16 -53.24 8.51 64.41
CA ARG A 16 -52.38 9.51 65.12
C ARG A 16 -51.25 9.04 66.04
N TYR A 17 -50.04 9.50 65.76
CA TYR A 17 -49.04 10.09 66.68
C TYR A 17 -48.01 10.85 65.79
N PHE A 18 -47.33 11.96 66.07
CA PHE A 18 -47.32 13.03 67.08
C PHE A 18 -46.33 14.08 66.53
N CYS A 19 -46.50 15.38 66.82
CA CYS A 19 -45.40 16.24 67.31
C CYS A 19 -45.90 17.65 67.64
N ARG A 20 -45.75 18.06 68.89
CA ARG A 20 -45.77 19.47 69.35
C ARG A 20 -44.39 19.77 69.94
N ILE A 21 -43.85 20.92 69.58
CA ILE A 21 -42.73 21.60 70.23
C ILE A 21 -43.27 22.94 70.79
N ALA A 22 -42.98 23.20 72.07
CA ALA A 22 -42.73 24.47 72.81
C ALA A 22 -43.57 25.75 72.50
N THR A 23 -43.92 26.70 73.39
CA THR A 23 -43.43 27.15 74.71
C THR A 23 -44.37 28.27 75.27
N ALA A 24 -44.49 28.37 76.61
CA ALA A 24 -44.62 29.55 77.52
C ALA A 24 -45.62 30.73 77.33
N LYS A 25 -46.35 31.06 78.44
CA LYS A 25 -46.56 32.38 79.14
C LYS A 25 -47.91 32.39 79.90
N LEU A 26 -47.98 32.46 81.25
CA LEU A 26 -47.84 33.56 82.23
C LEU A 26 -49.11 34.46 82.42
N ALA A 27 -49.55 34.56 83.70
CA ALA A 27 -50.14 35.71 84.42
C ALA A 27 -51.69 35.91 84.56
N PHE A 28 -52.15 35.75 85.82
CA PHE A 28 -52.86 36.71 86.72
C PHE A 28 -54.29 37.28 86.47
N LEU A 29 -55.12 37.14 87.54
CA LEU A 29 -55.96 38.17 88.25
C LEU A 29 -57.50 38.27 88.03
N LEU A 30 -58.17 38.62 89.15
CA LEU A 30 -59.56 39.12 89.43
C LEU A 30 -60.68 38.06 89.57
N MET A 31 -61.36 37.80 90.69
CA MET A 31 -61.96 38.54 91.83
C MET A 31 -63.43 39.03 91.59
N ALA A 32 -64.34 38.50 92.43
CA ALA A 32 -65.51 39.12 93.08
C ALA A 32 -66.97 38.97 92.54
N LEU A 33 -67.83 38.52 93.47
CA LEU A 33 -69.24 38.88 93.77
C LEU A 33 -70.33 38.48 92.75
N THR A 34 -71.48 37.89 93.13
CA THR A 34 -72.51 38.39 94.06
C THR A 34 -73.35 37.27 94.70
N GLY A 35 -73.79 37.47 95.95
CA GLY A 35 -74.84 36.66 96.61
C GLY A 35 -76.18 37.39 96.72
N ALA A 36 -77.17 36.67 97.27
CA ALA A 36 -78.51 37.04 97.81
C ALA A 36 -79.59 36.10 97.22
N ALA A 37 -80.59 35.55 97.90
CA ALA A 37 -81.16 35.60 99.26
C ALA A 37 -81.95 34.27 99.44
N MET A 38 -82.30 33.75 100.61
CA MET A 38 -83.30 34.26 101.56
C MET A 38 -83.28 33.38 102.83
N ALA A 39 -83.64 33.98 103.96
CA ALA A 39 -83.82 33.32 105.25
C ALA A 39 -85.30 33.19 105.64
N ALA A 40 -85.55 32.11 106.39
CA ALA A 40 -86.59 31.91 107.43
C ALA A 40 -88.06 31.66 107.02
N ILE A 41 -88.65 30.58 107.58
CA ILE A 41 -89.73 30.58 108.58
C ILE A 41 -89.85 29.14 109.18
N ILE A 42 -90.49 29.05 110.35
CA ILE A 42 -90.41 28.09 111.47
C ILE A 42 -91.42 26.90 111.39
N GLN A 43 -90.94 25.69 111.77
CA GLN A 43 -91.59 24.44 112.32
C GLN A 43 -92.74 23.70 111.58
N PRO A 44 -93.11 22.45 111.97
CA PRO A 44 -92.33 21.27 112.39
C PRO A 44 -92.73 19.99 111.60
N GLY A 45 -91.89 18.95 111.52
CA GLY A 45 -92.30 17.67 110.93
C GLY A 45 -91.21 16.60 110.96
N ALA A 46 -91.55 15.47 111.58
CA ALA A 46 -90.71 14.31 111.83
C ALA A 46 -90.09 13.68 110.57
N VAL A 47 -88.80 13.28 110.65
CA VAL A 47 -88.30 11.91 110.41
C VAL A 47 -86.91 11.85 111.06
N ILE A 48 -86.73 10.99 112.08
CA ILE A 48 -85.39 10.67 112.59
C ILE A 48 -84.78 9.67 111.60
N ALA A 49 -84.12 10.19 110.57
CA ALA A 49 -83.22 9.39 109.74
C ALA A 49 -81.88 9.28 110.47
N SER A 50 -81.43 8.05 110.63
CA SER A 50 -80.16 7.64 111.21
C SER A 50 -78.98 8.43 110.63
N ASN A 51 -78.28 9.17 111.49
CA ASN A 51 -76.94 9.68 111.18
C ASN A 51 -75.95 8.51 111.16
N ILE A 52 -75.80 7.88 109.99
CA ILE A 52 -74.59 7.10 109.69
C ILE A 52 -73.51 8.11 109.33
N SER A 53 -72.62 8.40 110.27
CA SER A 53 -71.32 8.99 109.97
C SER A 53 -70.52 7.97 109.15
N ILE A 54 -70.55 8.12 107.82
CA ILE A 54 -69.62 7.42 106.93
C ILE A 54 -68.26 8.03 107.24
N ALA A 55 -67.46 7.35 108.07
CA ALA A 55 -66.03 7.61 108.10
C ALA A 55 -65.54 7.49 106.66
N GLN A 56 -65.04 8.59 106.11
CA GLN A 56 -64.37 8.58 104.82
C GLN A 56 -63.13 7.71 105.00
N TYR A 57 -63.25 6.41 104.71
CA TYR A 57 -62.11 5.51 104.67
C TYR A 57 -61.16 6.08 103.63
N ALA A 58 -60.07 6.72 104.08
CA ALA A 58 -59.00 7.13 103.21
C ALA A 58 -58.54 5.86 102.45
N ASN A 59 -58.61 5.90 101.13
CA ASN A 59 -58.21 4.76 100.32
C ASN A 59 -56.76 4.40 100.68
N PRO A 60 -56.46 3.18 101.14
CA PRO A 60 -55.14 2.84 101.63
C PRO A 60 -54.07 3.18 100.58
N GLN A 61 -53.04 3.90 101.02
CA GLN A 61 -51.89 4.26 100.19
C GLN A 61 -50.80 3.21 100.36
N TYR A 62 -50.17 2.85 99.25
CA TYR A 62 -49.09 1.88 99.22
C TYR A 62 -47.88 2.43 98.46
N GLU A 63 -46.69 2.06 98.93
CA GLU A 63 -45.41 2.44 98.36
C GLU A 63 -44.96 1.42 97.32
N VAL A 64 -44.58 1.92 96.15
CA VAL A 64 -43.90 1.17 95.08
C VAL A 64 -42.45 1.63 95.03
N LEU A 65 -41.53 0.73 95.37
CA LEU A 65 -40.10 0.95 95.23
C LEU A 65 -39.60 0.31 93.94
N VAL A 66 -38.80 1.06 93.18
CA VAL A 66 -38.13 0.58 91.96
C VAL A 66 -36.62 0.76 92.13
N SER A 67 -35.86 -0.23 91.70
CA SER A 67 -34.40 -0.16 91.69
C SER A 67 -33.83 -0.98 90.52
N THR A 68 -32.51 -0.97 90.38
CA THR A 68 -31.78 -1.68 89.34
C THR A 68 -30.96 -2.82 89.94
N SER A 69 -30.74 -3.87 89.14
CA SER A 69 -29.71 -4.88 89.40
C SER A 69 -28.85 -5.00 88.15
N PRO A 70 -27.54 -4.67 88.18
CA PRO A 70 -26.76 -4.15 89.30
C PRO A 70 -27.33 -2.87 89.94
N GLN A 71 -27.04 -2.67 91.24
CA GLN A 71 -27.53 -1.51 91.99
C GLN A 71 -26.88 -0.20 91.47
N ASN A 72 -27.61 0.91 91.63
CA ASN A 72 -27.15 2.27 91.29
C ASN A 72 -26.94 2.57 89.79
N LEU A 73 -27.53 1.80 88.87
CA LEU A 73 -27.53 2.17 87.45
C LEU A 73 -28.37 3.44 87.20
N ASN A 74 -27.87 4.34 86.36
CA ASN A 74 -28.53 5.60 86.04
C ASN A 74 -28.79 5.68 84.52
N PRO A 75 -29.99 6.07 84.06
CA PRO A 75 -31.21 6.43 84.79
C PRO A 75 -31.83 5.28 85.63
N GLN A 76 -32.33 5.60 86.83
CA GLN A 76 -33.18 4.69 87.59
C GLN A 76 -34.53 4.46 86.85
N PRO A 77 -35.21 3.32 87.05
CA PRO A 77 -36.47 3.03 86.37
C PRO A 77 -37.59 3.96 86.83
N ALA A 78 -38.55 4.25 85.95
CA ALA A 78 -39.71 5.07 86.28
C ALA A 78 -40.87 4.20 86.83
N GLY A 79 -41.80 4.84 87.56
CA GLY A 79 -43.01 4.19 88.11
C GLY A 79 -42.94 3.89 89.62
N GLY A 80 -41.89 4.32 90.32
CA GLY A 80 -41.85 4.33 91.79
C GLY A 80 -42.60 5.52 92.38
N GLY A 81 -43.19 5.34 93.57
CA GLY A 81 -43.95 6.39 94.25
C GLY A 81 -45.00 5.84 95.23
N ILE A 82 -45.86 6.73 95.73
CA ILE A 82 -47.00 6.40 96.60
C ILE A 82 -48.29 6.44 95.77
N TYR A 83 -49.07 5.36 95.84
CA TYR A 83 -50.25 5.15 95.02
C TYR A 83 -51.43 4.63 95.85
N SER A 84 -52.65 4.88 95.37
CA SER A 84 -53.87 4.39 96.03
C SER A 84 -54.16 2.93 95.68
N TYR A 85 -54.75 2.18 96.62
CA TYR A 85 -55.26 0.82 96.34
C TYR A 85 -56.15 0.78 95.09
N GLY A 86 -55.93 -0.21 94.24
CA GLY A 86 -56.66 -0.41 92.98
C GLY A 86 -56.19 0.45 91.81
N GLN A 87 -55.25 1.39 92.01
CA GLN A 87 -54.65 2.17 90.92
C GLN A 87 -53.79 1.29 90.00
N THR A 88 -53.79 1.54 88.70
CA THR A 88 -52.85 0.92 87.76
C THR A 88 -51.59 1.78 87.62
N VAL A 89 -50.42 1.15 87.78
CA VAL A 89 -49.10 1.79 87.64
C VAL A 89 -48.33 1.09 86.52
N ILE A 90 -47.52 1.86 85.78
CA ILE A 90 -46.64 1.36 84.72
C ILE A 90 -45.20 1.59 85.15
N LEU A 91 -44.45 0.51 85.27
CA LEU A 91 -43.00 0.55 85.42
C LEU A 91 -42.36 0.68 84.04
N THR A 92 -41.36 1.55 83.91
CA THR A 92 -40.58 1.71 82.66
C THR A 92 -39.09 1.57 82.95
N ALA A 93 -38.47 0.56 82.33
CA ALA A 93 -37.04 0.35 82.37
C ALA A 93 -36.38 1.36 81.41
N ASN A 94 -35.67 2.33 81.98
CA ASN A 94 -35.01 3.37 81.21
C ASN A 94 -33.71 2.84 80.58
N PRO A 95 -33.37 3.17 79.33
CA PRO A 95 -32.11 2.76 78.72
C PRO A 95 -30.90 3.19 79.57
N VAL A 96 -30.05 2.23 79.90
CA VAL A 96 -28.79 2.46 80.65
C VAL A 96 -27.61 2.21 79.70
N GLN A 97 -26.69 3.15 79.61
CA GLN A 97 -25.51 3.02 78.74
C GLN A 97 -24.65 1.82 79.17
N GLY A 98 -24.30 0.94 78.23
CA GLY A 98 -23.49 -0.25 78.50
C GLY A 98 -24.26 -1.42 79.11
N TYR A 99 -25.60 -1.33 79.18
CA TYR A 99 -26.44 -2.37 79.76
C TYR A 99 -27.68 -2.64 78.89
N ILE A 100 -28.14 -3.90 78.87
CA ILE A 100 -29.39 -4.31 78.23
C ILE A 100 -30.38 -4.76 79.31
N PHE A 101 -31.59 -4.20 79.29
CA PHE A 101 -32.67 -4.63 80.16
C PHE A 101 -33.04 -6.09 79.86
N GLN A 102 -33.08 -6.91 80.89
CA GLN A 102 -33.43 -8.33 80.80
C GLN A 102 -34.88 -8.57 81.20
N ARG A 103 -35.26 -8.09 82.40
CA ARG A 103 -36.58 -8.35 82.97
C ARG A 103 -36.87 -7.52 84.21
N TRP A 104 -38.15 -7.48 84.54
CA TRP A 104 -38.66 -7.07 85.84
C TRP A 104 -38.77 -8.29 86.76
N ILE A 105 -38.28 -8.15 88.00
CA ILE A 105 -38.44 -9.14 89.06
C ILE A 105 -39.09 -8.50 90.29
N TYR A 106 -39.82 -9.32 91.05
CA TYR A 106 -40.51 -8.92 92.27
C TYR A 106 -39.72 -9.30 93.52
N TYR A 107 -39.54 -8.37 94.46
CA TYR A 107 -39.08 -8.69 95.80
C TYR A 107 -40.21 -8.53 96.80
N SER A 108 -40.60 -9.64 97.43
CA SER A 108 -41.48 -9.58 98.59
C SER A 108 -40.68 -9.19 99.84
N ARG A 109 -41.23 -8.27 100.62
CA ARG A 109 -40.68 -7.92 101.94
C ARG A 109 -41.06 -9.04 102.92
N ASN A 110 -40.10 -9.65 103.62
CA ASN A 110 -40.44 -10.54 104.73
C ASN A 110 -41.02 -9.67 105.85
N ALA A 111 -42.29 -9.86 106.22
CA ALA A 111 -42.94 -9.06 107.26
C ALA A 111 -42.32 -9.27 108.67
N ASN A 112 -41.47 -10.28 108.85
CA ASN A 112 -40.97 -10.72 110.15
C ASN A 112 -39.50 -10.36 110.43
N VAL A 113 -38.79 -9.70 109.51
CA VAL A 113 -37.39 -9.25 109.75
C VAL A 113 -37.18 -7.89 109.09
N ALA A 114 -36.93 -6.86 109.89
CA ALA A 114 -36.54 -5.55 109.39
C ALA A 114 -35.21 -5.66 108.61
N GLY A 115 -35.26 -5.42 107.31
CA GLY A 115 -34.08 -5.38 106.43
C GLY A 115 -33.73 -6.68 105.70
N ALA A 116 -34.50 -7.77 105.81
CA ALA A 116 -34.25 -9.00 105.06
C ALA A 116 -35.22 -9.16 103.87
N TYR A 117 -34.69 -9.01 102.65
CA TYR A 117 -35.40 -9.28 101.40
C TYR A 117 -35.46 -10.80 101.15
N ILE A 118 -36.64 -11.37 100.92
CA ILE A 118 -36.74 -12.74 100.38
C ILE A 118 -36.78 -12.60 98.85
N SER A 119 -35.77 -13.12 98.17
CA SER A 119 -35.73 -13.16 96.72
C SER A 119 -36.76 -14.16 96.19
N SER A 120 -37.97 -13.70 95.88
CA SER A 120 -38.85 -14.42 94.96
C SER A 120 -38.38 -14.11 93.54
N SER A 121 -37.43 -14.88 93.00
CA SER A 121 -36.80 -14.64 91.68
C SER A 121 -37.71 -14.92 90.48
N SER A 122 -39.04 -14.76 90.61
CA SER A 122 -39.96 -14.98 89.51
C SER A 122 -39.94 -13.79 88.56
N THR A 123 -39.57 -14.04 87.30
CA THR A 123 -39.69 -13.07 86.21
C THR A 123 -41.14 -12.61 86.10
N LEU A 124 -41.38 -11.30 86.21
CA LEU A 124 -42.70 -10.70 86.01
C LEU A 124 -42.96 -10.37 84.55
N SER A 125 -41.96 -9.78 83.90
CA SER A 125 -42.05 -9.30 82.53
C SER A 125 -40.67 -9.16 81.93
N THR A 126 -40.50 -9.56 80.68
CA THR A 126 -39.32 -9.26 79.85
C THR A 126 -39.53 -8.01 78.98
N SER A 127 -40.73 -7.42 79.03
CA SER A 127 -41.00 -6.13 78.40
C SER A 127 -40.45 -5.01 79.27
N PRO A 128 -39.71 -4.03 78.70
CA PRO A 128 -39.25 -2.84 79.42
C PRO A 128 -40.37 -2.06 80.11
N SER A 129 -41.60 -2.15 79.57
CA SER A 129 -42.81 -1.61 80.18
C SER A 129 -43.63 -2.71 80.83
N TYR A 130 -43.97 -2.54 82.11
CA TYR A 130 -44.78 -3.49 82.88
C TYR A 130 -45.90 -2.77 83.63
N SER A 131 -47.15 -3.12 83.35
CA SER A 131 -48.33 -2.56 84.04
C SER A 131 -48.85 -3.51 85.11
N PHE A 132 -49.25 -2.97 86.26
CA PHE A 132 -49.80 -3.75 87.37
C PHE A 132 -50.77 -2.90 88.21
N THR A 133 -51.60 -3.55 89.02
CA THR A 133 -52.55 -2.89 89.92
C THR A 133 -52.01 -2.90 91.36
N ILE A 134 -52.20 -1.80 92.08
CA ILE A 134 -51.78 -1.67 93.48
C ILE A 134 -52.68 -2.47 94.40
N THR A 135 -52.10 -3.48 95.05
CA THR A 135 -52.75 -4.32 96.06
C THR A 135 -52.05 -4.27 97.43
N GLY A 136 -50.88 -3.62 97.51
CA GLY A 136 -50.01 -3.57 98.68
C GLY A 136 -48.69 -2.85 98.38
N ASN A 137 -47.83 -2.70 99.41
CA ASN A 137 -46.46 -2.22 99.23
C ASN A 137 -45.66 -3.22 98.40
N GLN A 138 -45.01 -2.76 97.33
CA GLN A 138 -44.33 -3.62 96.36
C GLN A 138 -42.93 -3.10 96.04
N THR A 139 -42.00 -4.00 95.76
CA THR A 139 -40.64 -3.66 95.36
C THR A 139 -40.30 -4.40 94.08
N PHE A 140 -39.91 -3.64 93.07
CA PHE A 140 -39.55 -4.15 91.75
C PHE A 140 -38.09 -3.82 91.45
N VAL A 141 -37.43 -4.76 90.79
CA VAL A 141 -36.06 -4.55 90.30
C VAL A 141 -36.07 -4.74 88.80
N ALA A 142 -35.56 -3.74 88.08
CA ALA A 142 -35.20 -3.87 86.68
C ALA A 142 -33.82 -4.52 86.62
N GLU A 143 -33.77 -5.76 86.13
CA GLU A 143 -32.52 -6.48 85.94
C GLU A 143 -31.91 -6.11 84.59
N TYR A 144 -30.64 -5.75 84.62
CA TYR A 144 -29.82 -5.43 83.46
C TYR A 144 -28.60 -6.33 83.44
N SER A 145 -28.10 -6.62 82.24
CA SER A 145 -26.79 -7.25 82.06
C SER A 145 -25.86 -6.35 81.26
N PRO A 146 -24.53 -6.44 81.47
CA PRO A 146 -23.56 -5.72 80.66
C PRO A 146 -23.79 -6.00 79.17
N ALA A 147 -23.73 -4.95 78.37
CA ALA A 147 -23.86 -5.02 76.93
C ALA A 147 -22.48 -4.95 76.29
N TYR A 148 -22.16 -5.94 75.46
CA TYR A 148 -20.93 -5.96 74.67
C TYR A 148 -21.24 -5.87 73.17
N THR A 149 -20.36 -5.19 72.45
CA THR A 149 -20.46 -5.02 71.00
C THR A 149 -19.70 -6.12 70.30
N ILE A 150 -20.40 -6.79 69.38
CA ILE A 150 -19.83 -7.74 68.44
C ILE A 150 -19.78 -7.05 67.08
N SER A 151 -18.58 -6.76 66.59
CA SER A 151 -18.38 -6.23 65.26
C SER A 151 -18.01 -7.34 64.29
N VAL A 152 -18.57 -7.27 63.09
CA VAL A 152 -18.26 -8.20 61.99
C VAL A 152 -17.80 -7.41 60.79
N SER A 153 -16.79 -7.92 60.09
CA SER A 153 -16.22 -7.28 58.91
C SER A 153 -15.68 -8.32 57.93
N THR A 154 -15.20 -7.86 56.78
CA THR A 154 -14.66 -8.69 55.70
C THR A 154 -13.18 -8.40 55.48
N LEU A 155 -12.42 -9.43 55.10
CA LEU A 155 -11.09 -9.30 54.54
C LEU A 155 -11.05 -10.03 53.19
N PRO A 156 -10.76 -9.36 52.05
CA PRO A 156 -10.52 -7.93 51.87
C PRO A 156 -11.65 -7.02 52.39
N SER A 157 -11.32 -5.81 52.82
CA SER A 157 -12.31 -4.86 53.34
C SER A 157 -13.23 -4.34 52.24
N GLY A 158 -14.51 -4.14 52.56
CA GLY A 158 -15.49 -3.52 51.65
C GLY A 158 -16.22 -4.50 50.73
N LEU A 159 -16.08 -5.81 50.94
CA LEU A 159 -16.88 -6.81 50.25
C LEU A 159 -18.36 -6.67 50.62
N ASN A 160 -19.25 -6.95 49.67
CA ASN A 160 -20.68 -6.85 49.87
C ASN A 160 -21.35 -8.11 49.31
N PRO A 161 -22.31 -8.73 50.01
CA PRO A 161 -22.83 -8.44 51.36
C PRO A 161 -21.80 -8.49 52.50
N GLN A 162 -21.96 -7.62 53.51
CA GLN A 162 -21.23 -7.73 54.79
C GLN A 162 -21.75 -8.92 55.62
N PRO A 163 -20.95 -9.49 56.53
CA PRO A 163 -21.40 -10.59 57.37
C PRO A 163 -22.55 -10.18 58.31
N ALA A 164 -23.38 -11.14 58.68
CA ALA A 164 -24.54 -10.93 59.57
C ALA A 164 -24.23 -11.38 61.01
N GLY A 165 -25.03 -10.87 61.96
CA GLY A 165 -24.95 -11.24 63.39
C GLY A 165 -24.09 -10.33 64.26
N GLY A 166 -23.61 -9.20 63.73
CA GLY A 166 -23.03 -8.12 64.54
C GLY A 166 -24.11 -7.32 65.28
N GLY A 167 -23.75 -6.70 66.41
CA GLY A 167 -24.69 -5.94 67.24
C GLY A 167 -24.25 -5.81 68.69
N ASN A 168 -25.15 -5.32 69.54
CA ASN A 168 -24.96 -5.28 71.00
C ASN A 168 -25.74 -6.42 71.65
N TYR A 169 -25.06 -7.20 72.47
CA TYR A 169 -25.60 -8.38 73.12
C TYR A 169 -25.29 -8.37 74.62
N PRO A 170 -26.19 -8.92 75.45
CA PRO A 170 -25.93 -9.11 76.86
C PRO A 170 -24.84 -10.15 77.09
N GLU A 171 -24.03 -9.94 78.12
CA GLU A 171 -23.02 -10.88 78.60
C GLU A 171 -23.61 -12.28 78.82
N GLY A 172 -22.87 -13.30 78.39
CA GLY A 172 -23.25 -14.71 78.48
C GLY A 172 -24.21 -15.18 77.40
N GLN A 173 -24.74 -14.29 76.53
CA GLN A 173 -25.56 -14.72 75.41
C GLN A 173 -24.71 -15.50 74.39
N THR A 174 -25.25 -16.63 73.93
CA THR A 174 -24.73 -17.34 72.75
C THR A 174 -25.36 -16.76 71.49
N ILE A 175 -24.53 -16.33 70.53
CA ILE A 175 -24.96 -15.78 69.25
C ILE A 175 -24.33 -16.56 68.09
N THR A 176 -24.90 -16.41 66.89
CA THR A 176 -24.33 -16.96 65.66
C THR A 176 -24.09 -15.83 64.67
N ILE A 177 -22.88 -15.75 64.13
CA ILE A 177 -22.51 -14.88 63.02
C ILE A 177 -22.43 -15.69 61.73
N THR A 178 -22.74 -15.04 60.60
CA THR A 178 -22.86 -15.69 59.30
C THR A 178 -22.09 -14.94 58.23
N ALA A 179 -21.09 -15.61 57.65
CA ALA A 179 -20.39 -15.13 56.47
C ALA A 179 -21.32 -15.26 55.26
N GLN A 180 -21.51 -14.16 54.54
CA GLN A 180 -22.42 -14.13 53.40
C GLN A 180 -21.71 -14.58 52.12
N GLU A 181 -22.48 -15.03 51.13
CA GLU A 181 -21.92 -15.31 49.80
C GLU A 181 -21.54 -13.99 49.11
N VAL A 182 -20.27 -13.86 48.73
CA VAL A 182 -19.75 -12.68 48.03
C VAL A 182 -19.36 -13.10 46.61
N THR A 183 -19.97 -12.48 45.60
CA THR A 183 -19.70 -12.83 44.19
C THR A 183 -18.23 -12.63 43.86
N GLY A 184 -17.61 -13.65 43.25
CA GLY A 184 -16.20 -13.61 42.87
C GLY A 184 -15.22 -13.90 43.99
N TYR A 185 -15.70 -14.28 45.18
CA TYR A 185 -14.89 -14.62 46.34
C TYR A 185 -15.34 -15.94 46.96
N THR A 186 -14.40 -16.66 47.55
CA THR A 186 -14.65 -17.89 48.33
C THR A 186 -14.31 -17.63 49.78
N PHE A 187 -15.27 -17.89 50.68
CA PHE A 187 -15.05 -17.80 52.12
C PHE A 187 -13.99 -18.81 52.56
N ARG A 188 -13.05 -18.39 53.41
CA ARG A 188 -12.01 -19.26 53.98
C ARG A 188 -12.31 -19.62 55.43
N ASN A 189 -12.44 -18.61 56.27
CA ASN A 189 -12.54 -18.77 57.71
C ASN A 189 -12.99 -17.46 58.38
N TRP A 190 -13.36 -17.59 59.65
CA TRP A 190 -13.52 -16.51 60.60
C TRP A 190 -12.24 -16.36 61.43
N THR A 191 -11.80 -15.13 61.64
CA THR A 191 -10.69 -14.81 62.54
C THR A 191 -11.11 -13.81 63.63
N GLU A 192 -10.51 -13.95 64.81
CA GLU A 192 -10.59 -13.01 65.92
C GLU A 192 -9.17 -12.63 66.34
N ASN A 193 -8.86 -11.33 66.34
CA ASN A 193 -7.49 -10.83 66.61
C ASN A 193 -6.40 -11.52 65.75
N GLY A 194 -6.75 -11.89 64.52
CA GLY A 194 -5.87 -12.59 63.57
C GLY A 194 -5.75 -14.10 63.77
N ASN A 195 -6.41 -14.68 64.77
CA ASN A 195 -6.41 -16.13 64.99
C ASN A 195 -7.67 -16.75 64.39
N GLU A 196 -7.53 -17.88 63.69
CA GLU A 196 -8.67 -18.64 63.16
C GLU A 196 -9.55 -19.20 64.28
N VAL A 197 -10.84 -18.87 64.24
CA VAL A 197 -11.85 -19.34 65.19
C VAL A 197 -12.86 -20.30 64.57
N SER A 198 -13.03 -20.30 63.24
CA SER A 198 -13.91 -21.23 62.52
C SER A 198 -13.63 -21.29 61.03
N LYS A 199 -13.75 -22.46 60.41
CA LYS A 199 -13.77 -22.63 58.93
C LYS A 199 -15.18 -22.76 58.34
N SER A 200 -16.20 -22.76 59.20
CA SER A 200 -17.60 -22.79 58.79
C SER A 200 -18.11 -21.36 58.55
N THR A 201 -18.95 -21.18 57.53
CA THR A 201 -19.61 -19.89 57.25
C THR A 201 -20.46 -19.42 58.42
N LEU A 202 -21.01 -20.37 59.20
CA LEU A 202 -21.65 -20.13 60.49
C LEU A 202 -20.64 -20.31 61.62
N HIS A 203 -20.55 -19.33 62.52
CA HIS A 203 -19.77 -19.43 63.75
C HIS A 203 -20.60 -19.03 64.96
N THR A 204 -20.68 -19.91 65.95
CA THR A 204 -21.40 -19.67 67.21
C THR A 204 -20.39 -19.32 68.30
N LEU A 205 -20.63 -18.23 69.01
CA LEU A 205 -19.76 -17.73 70.08
C LEU A 205 -20.56 -17.26 71.31
N ASN A 206 -19.89 -17.25 72.46
CA ASN A 206 -20.44 -16.71 73.70
C ASN A 206 -19.92 -15.29 73.91
N VAL A 207 -20.84 -14.36 74.16
CA VAL A 207 -20.54 -12.96 74.37
C VAL A 207 -19.94 -12.78 75.77
N THR A 208 -18.61 -12.67 75.84
CA THR A 208 -17.84 -12.49 77.09
C THR A 208 -17.18 -11.13 77.20
N GLY A 209 -17.25 -10.34 76.13
CA GLY A 209 -16.62 -9.03 75.99
C GLY A 209 -16.90 -8.45 74.61
N ASN A 210 -16.32 -7.29 74.32
CA ASN A 210 -16.34 -6.74 72.96
C ASN A 210 -15.45 -7.61 72.06
N GLN A 211 -15.99 -8.04 70.92
CA GLN A 211 -15.28 -8.93 69.99
C GLN A 211 -15.35 -8.40 68.56
N ASN A 212 -14.26 -8.56 67.83
CA ASN A 212 -14.14 -8.13 66.44
C ASN A 212 -13.82 -9.34 65.57
N LEU A 213 -14.81 -9.76 64.79
CA LEU A 213 -14.73 -10.95 63.96
C LEU A 213 -14.59 -10.55 62.49
N VAL A 214 -13.66 -11.20 61.80
CA VAL A 214 -13.37 -10.94 60.39
C VAL A 214 -13.68 -12.20 59.60
N ALA A 215 -14.59 -12.09 58.63
CA ALA A 215 -14.80 -13.14 57.63
C ALA A 215 -13.76 -12.94 56.52
N GLU A 216 -12.84 -13.89 56.39
CA GLU A 216 -11.78 -13.82 55.39
C GLU A 216 -12.20 -14.58 54.13
N TYR A 217 -11.92 -13.96 52.99
CA TYR A 217 -12.26 -14.45 51.68
C TYR A 217 -11.02 -14.48 50.78
N SER A 218 -11.07 -15.31 49.74
CA SER A 218 -10.15 -15.23 48.62
C SER A 218 -10.86 -14.96 47.33
N GLN A 219 -10.31 -14.02 46.58
CA GLN A 219 -10.79 -13.73 45.24
C GLN A 219 -10.61 -14.95 44.35
N ASN A 220 -11.67 -15.32 43.65
CA ASN A 220 -11.67 -16.45 42.74
C ASN A 220 -10.77 -16.13 41.54
N GLN A 221 -10.11 -17.17 41.03
CA GLN A 221 -9.35 -17.12 39.79
C GLN A 221 -10.00 -18.05 38.77
N TYR A 222 -9.95 -17.64 37.51
CA TYR A 222 -10.47 -18.40 36.39
C TYR A 222 -9.43 -18.50 35.29
N THR A 223 -9.42 -19.65 34.62
CA THR A 223 -8.54 -19.92 33.50
C THR A 223 -9.16 -19.39 32.22
N VAL A 224 -8.40 -18.59 31.48
CA VAL A 224 -8.66 -18.29 30.07
C VAL A 224 -7.68 -19.13 29.26
N SER A 225 -8.19 -20.03 28.44
CA SER A 225 -7.39 -20.79 27.49
C SER A 225 -7.58 -20.26 26.07
N VAL A 226 -6.52 -20.36 25.26
CA VAL A 226 -6.53 -19.96 23.85
C VAL A 226 -6.02 -21.11 23.00
N SER A 227 -6.58 -21.25 21.81
CA SER A 227 -6.23 -22.29 20.84
C SER A 227 -6.43 -21.77 19.41
N THR A 228 -6.01 -22.56 18.43
CA THR A 228 -6.22 -22.24 17.01
C THR A 228 -7.09 -23.28 16.32
N SER A 229 -7.80 -22.85 15.28
CA SER A 229 -8.36 -23.72 14.25
C SER A 229 -7.89 -23.24 12.87
N PRO A 230 -7.17 -24.06 12.08
CA PRO A 230 -6.71 -25.42 12.36
C PRO A 230 -5.90 -25.58 13.66
N GLN A 231 -5.90 -26.79 14.22
CA GLN A 231 -5.18 -27.09 15.46
C GLN A 231 -3.66 -26.97 15.28
N ALA A 232 -2.95 -26.64 16.37
CA ALA A 232 -1.49 -26.59 16.45
C ALA A 232 -0.79 -25.62 15.48
N LEU A 233 -1.45 -24.54 15.06
CA LEU A 233 -0.78 -23.47 14.32
C LEU A 233 0.25 -22.74 15.19
N ASN A 234 1.33 -22.26 14.59
CA ASN A 234 2.38 -21.54 15.33
C ASN A 234 2.70 -20.22 14.63
N PRO A 235 2.80 -19.10 15.36
CA PRO A 235 2.56 -18.89 16.80
C PRO A 235 1.13 -19.19 17.29
N GLN A 236 1.00 -19.65 18.53
CA GLN A 236 -0.29 -19.71 19.24
C GLN A 236 -0.74 -18.30 19.64
N PRO A 237 -2.05 -18.06 19.87
CA PRO A 237 -2.53 -16.77 20.33
C PRO A 237 -2.03 -16.43 21.74
N ASP A 238 -1.95 -15.14 22.05
CA ASP A 238 -1.57 -14.66 23.38
C ASP A 238 -2.79 -14.46 24.30
N GLY A 239 -2.52 -14.27 25.59
CA GLY A 239 -3.51 -13.88 26.59
C GLY A 239 -4.12 -15.03 27.38
N GLY A 240 -3.76 -16.28 27.08
CA GLY A 240 -4.13 -17.44 27.90
C GLY A 240 -3.39 -17.44 29.24
N ALA A 241 -4.12 -17.37 30.35
CA ALA A 241 -3.57 -17.31 31.70
C ALA A 241 -4.67 -17.54 32.77
N LEU A 242 -4.27 -17.51 34.04
CA LEU A 242 -5.18 -17.33 35.18
C LEU A 242 -5.44 -15.84 35.41
N TYR A 243 -6.71 -15.49 35.58
CA TYR A 243 -7.16 -14.13 35.86
C TYR A 243 -8.04 -14.10 37.11
N TYR A 244 -7.97 -13.03 37.90
CA TYR A 244 -8.88 -12.84 39.01
C TYR A 244 -10.29 -12.48 38.52
N TYR A 245 -11.32 -12.84 39.29
CA TYR A 245 -12.69 -12.44 39.01
C TYR A 245 -12.81 -10.92 38.85
N GLY A 246 -13.47 -10.48 37.78
CA GLY A 246 -13.67 -9.06 37.46
C GLY A 246 -12.49 -8.40 36.73
N GLN A 247 -11.35 -9.08 36.61
CA GLN A 247 -10.23 -8.58 35.81
C GLN A 247 -10.57 -8.59 34.32
N THR A 248 -10.02 -7.64 33.56
CA THR A 248 -10.08 -7.67 32.10
C THR A 248 -8.97 -8.56 31.54
N ALA A 249 -9.34 -9.58 30.77
CA ALA A 249 -8.43 -10.36 29.96
C ALA A 249 -8.46 -9.85 28.51
N THR A 250 -7.33 -9.92 27.81
CA THR A 250 -7.23 -9.62 26.38
C THR A 250 -6.49 -10.75 25.69
N VAL A 251 -7.12 -11.34 24.68
CA VAL A 251 -6.51 -12.35 23.82
C VAL A 251 -6.17 -11.76 22.46
N VAL A 252 -5.02 -12.16 21.91
CA VAL A 252 -4.50 -11.59 20.65
C VAL A 252 -4.12 -12.72 19.70
N ALA A 253 -4.75 -12.71 18.52
CA ALA A 253 -4.45 -13.64 17.45
C ALA A 253 -3.14 -13.23 16.78
N GLN A 254 -2.19 -14.16 16.76
CA GLN A 254 -0.86 -13.93 16.21
C GLN A 254 -0.82 -14.13 14.69
N GLN A 255 0.18 -13.54 14.03
CA GLN A 255 0.37 -13.76 12.60
C GLN A 255 0.93 -15.18 12.36
N VAL A 256 0.17 -16.02 11.65
CA VAL A 256 0.57 -17.39 11.31
C VAL A 256 0.95 -17.46 9.82
N PRO A 257 2.16 -17.91 9.44
CA PRO A 257 2.56 -18.06 8.04
C PRO A 257 1.62 -18.99 7.26
N GLY A 258 1.20 -18.58 6.06
CA GLY A 258 0.28 -19.35 5.23
C GLY A 258 -1.19 -19.29 5.67
N TYR A 259 -1.54 -18.44 6.64
CA TYR A 259 -2.90 -18.31 7.15
C TYR A 259 -3.29 -16.83 7.34
N THR A 260 -4.58 -16.56 7.29
CA THR A 260 -5.17 -15.28 7.70
C THR A 260 -6.13 -15.51 8.86
N PHE A 261 -6.09 -14.63 9.86
CA PHE A 261 -7.06 -14.65 10.95
C PHE A 261 -8.46 -14.36 10.39
N LYS A 262 -9.45 -15.11 10.86
CA LYS A 262 -10.85 -14.98 10.49
C LYS A 262 -11.68 -14.38 11.62
N ARG A 263 -11.61 -14.97 12.82
CA ARG A 263 -12.41 -14.59 13.99
C ARG A 263 -12.00 -15.35 15.26
N TRP A 264 -12.48 -14.86 16.40
CA TRP A 264 -12.50 -15.58 17.66
C TRP A 264 -13.84 -16.27 17.87
N THR A 265 -13.81 -17.51 18.32
CA THR A 265 -14.98 -18.27 18.73
C THR A 265 -14.85 -18.82 20.16
N GLU A 266 -16.00 -19.02 20.81
CA GLU A 266 -16.15 -19.73 22.09
C GLU A 266 -17.31 -20.71 21.93
N ASP A 267 -17.09 -21.99 22.23
CA ASP A 267 -18.08 -23.06 22.03
C ASP A 267 -18.73 -23.06 20.63
N GLY A 268 -17.94 -22.71 19.60
CA GLY A 268 -18.38 -22.60 18.20
C GLY A 268 -19.10 -21.29 17.85
N ASN A 269 -19.43 -20.44 18.82
CA ASN A 269 -20.08 -19.15 18.60
C ASN A 269 -19.05 -18.04 18.39
N GLN A 270 -19.30 -17.14 17.44
CA GLN A 270 -18.42 -16.00 17.18
C GLN A 270 -18.53 -14.96 18.30
N VAL A 271 -17.38 -14.63 18.92
CA VAL A 271 -17.29 -13.61 19.99
C VAL A 271 -16.59 -12.32 19.52
N SER A 272 -15.76 -12.39 18.47
CA SER A 272 -15.11 -11.22 17.86
C SER A 272 -14.60 -11.54 16.46
N THR A 273 -14.55 -10.54 15.57
CA THR A 273 -13.84 -10.58 14.27
C THR A 273 -12.54 -9.79 14.28
N SER A 274 -12.22 -9.14 15.39
CA SER A 274 -10.97 -8.39 15.57
C SER A 274 -9.86 -9.33 16.04
N THR A 275 -8.62 -9.09 15.60
CA THR A 275 -7.45 -9.87 16.02
C THR A 275 -7.21 -9.79 17.53
N SER A 276 -7.58 -8.68 18.17
CA SER A 276 -7.60 -8.50 19.62
C SER A 276 -9.03 -8.57 20.16
N TYR A 277 -9.24 -9.28 21.26
CA TYR A 277 -10.52 -9.38 21.94
C TYR A 277 -10.36 -9.26 23.46
N SER A 278 -11.00 -8.25 24.05
CA SER A 278 -10.97 -7.97 25.50
C SER A 278 -12.32 -8.22 26.14
N PHE A 279 -12.33 -8.77 27.36
CA PHE A 279 -13.55 -9.08 28.11
C PHE A 279 -13.28 -9.14 29.62
N THR A 280 -14.33 -8.98 30.41
CA THR A 280 -14.28 -9.16 31.87
C THR A 280 -14.40 -10.62 32.24
N VAL A 281 -13.50 -11.12 33.08
CA VAL A 281 -13.46 -12.52 33.51
C VAL A 281 -14.45 -12.76 34.65
N SER A 282 -15.49 -13.55 34.38
CA SER A 282 -16.49 -14.00 35.36
C SER A 282 -16.51 -15.52 35.56
N GLY A 283 -15.76 -16.26 34.75
CA GLY A 283 -15.74 -17.71 34.69
C GLY A 283 -14.57 -18.21 33.82
N ASN A 284 -14.36 -19.52 33.80
CA ASN A 284 -13.40 -20.15 32.89
C ASN A 284 -13.86 -19.94 31.44
N ARG A 285 -12.92 -19.66 30.53
CA ARG A 285 -13.22 -19.44 29.10
C ARG A 285 -12.23 -20.18 28.23
N ASN A 286 -12.73 -20.70 27.10
CA ASN A 286 -11.93 -21.42 26.11
C ASN A 286 -12.13 -20.76 24.75
N LEU A 287 -11.16 -19.96 24.32
CA LEU A 287 -11.23 -19.18 23.10
C LEU A 287 -10.43 -19.83 21.98
N MET A 288 -11.00 -19.83 20.78
CA MET A 288 -10.39 -20.39 19.60
C MET A 288 -10.22 -19.30 18.54
N ALA A 289 -8.99 -19.05 18.12
CA ALA A 289 -8.68 -18.21 16.98
C ALA A 289 -8.82 -19.05 15.69
N GLU A 290 -9.84 -18.76 14.90
CA GLU A 290 -10.06 -19.40 13.62
C GLU A 290 -9.27 -18.68 12.52
N TYR A 291 -8.55 -19.46 11.72
CA TYR A 291 -7.76 -19.02 10.59
C TYR A 291 -8.28 -19.67 9.29
N SER A 292 -7.91 -19.10 8.17
CA SER A 292 -8.12 -19.69 6.84
C SER A 292 -6.80 -19.76 6.10
N SER A 293 -6.55 -20.89 5.42
CA SER A 293 -5.36 -21.08 4.60
C SER A 293 -5.27 -19.97 3.56
N VAL A 294 -4.07 -19.50 3.28
CA VAL A 294 -3.77 -18.50 2.25
C VAL A 294 -2.84 -19.15 1.25
N PHE A 295 -3.23 -19.09 -0.02
CA PHE A 295 -2.45 -19.60 -1.14
C PHE A 295 -1.97 -18.47 -2.04
N THR A 296 -0.78 -18.66 -2.61
CA THR A 296 -0.15 -17.73 -3.54
C THR A 296 -0.51 -18.09 -4.98
N VAL A 297 -0.98 -17.10 -5.72
CA VAL A 297 -1.16 -17.17 -7.18
C VAL A 297 -0.12 -16.25 -7.80
N SER A 298 0.82 -16.82 -8.56
CA SER A 298 1.76 -16.05 -9.36
C SER A 298 1.29 -15.99 -10.82
N VAL A 299 1.58 -14.86 -11.47
CA VAL A 299 1.27 -14.63 -12.90
C VAL A 299 2.52 -14.13 -13.61
N SER A 300 2.73 -14.56 -14.85
CA SER A 300 3.88 -14.18 -15.68
C SER A 300 3.55 -14.28 -17.17
N THR A 301 4.47 -13.88 -18.05
CA THR A 301 4.31 -13.99 -19.51
C THR A 301 5.25 -15.04 -20.12
N SER A 302 4.85 -15.61 -21.25
CA SER A 302 5.71 -16.33 -22.19
C SER A 302 5.51 -15.74 -23.59
N PRO A 303 6.53 -15.18 -24.25
CA PRO A 303 7.91 -14.99 -23.79
C PRO A 303 8.05 -14.23 -22.46
N PRO A 304 9.13 -14.46 -21.68
CA PRO A 304 9.34 -13.77 -20.42
C PRO A 304 9.65 -12.29 -20.65
N SER A 305 9.35 -11.45 -19.66
CA SER A 305 9.64 -10.00 -19.65
C SER A 305 8.81 -9.13 -20.59
N LEU A 306 7.70 -9.64 -21.15
CA LEU A 306 6.75 -8.81 -21.87
C LEU A 306 6.06 -7.82 -20.91
N ASP A 307 5.83 -6.59 -21.35
CA ASP A 307 5.17 -5.57 -20.53
C ASP A 307 3.98 -4.97 -21.30
N PRO A 308 2.82 -4.75 -20.67
CA PRO A 308 2.45 -5.02 -19.27
C PRO A 308 2.42 -6.50 -18.85
N GLN A 309 2.88 -6.80 -17.62
CA GLN A 309 2.67 -8.11 -16.98
C GLN A 309 1.18 -8.36 -16.66
N PRO A 310 0.72 -9.64 -16.58
CA PRO A 310 -0.65 -9.94 -16.24
C PRO A 310 -1.02 -9.51 -14.81
N ARG A 311 -2.30 -9.29 -14.57
CA ARG A 311 -2.85 -8.85 -13.27
C ARG A 311 -3.54 -9.99 -12.54
N GLY A 312 -3.81 -9.79 -11.25
CA GLY A 312 -4.56 -10.74 -10.41
C GLY A 312 -3.71 -11.78 -9.67
N GLY A 313 -2.37 -11.67 -9.74
CA GLY A 313 -1.49 -12.40 -8.83
C GLY A 313 -1.54 -11.84 -7.41
N GLY A 314 -1.23 -12.68 -6.42
CA GLY A 314 -1.21 -12.30 -5.01
C GLY A 314 -1.48 -13.47 -4.06
N ASN A 315 -1.71 -13.14 -2.79
CA ASN A 315 -2.05 -14.09 -1.74
C ASN A 315 -3.56 -14.03 -1.45
N TYR A 316 -4.22 -15.18 -1.51
CA TYR A 316 -5.68 -15.28 -1.40
C TYR A 316 -6.10 -16.36 -0.42
N PRO A 317 -7.14 -16.13 0.40
CA PRO A 317 -7.74 -17.17 1.20
C PRO A 317 -8.25 -18.32 0.34
N GLU A 318 -8.12 -19.54 0.83
CA GLU A 318 -8.73 -20.73 0.25
C GLU A 318 -10.24 -20.55 0.04
N GLY A 319 -10.74 -21.03 -1.10
CA GLY A 319 -12.15 -20.90 -1.49
C GLY A 319 -12.53 -19.54 -2.07
N LYS A 320 -11.64 -18.54 -2.07
CA LYS A 320 -11.90 -17.25 -2.73
C LYS A 320 -11.87 -17.41 -4.25
N THR A 321 -12.88 -16.89 -4.94
CA THR A 321 -12.86 -16.75 -6.40
C THR A 321 -12.11 -15.46 -6.77
N ILE A 322 -11.13 -15.60 -7.65
CA ILE A 322 -10.32 -14.48 -8.16
C ILE A 322 -10.32 -14.49 -9.69
N MET A 323 -9.86 -13.39 -10.28
CA MET A 323 -9.65 -13.26 -11.71
C MET A 323 -8.21 -12.84 -11.97
N VAL A 324 -7.53 -13.58 -12.84
CA VAL A 324 -6.27 -13.14 -13.45
C VAL A 324 -6.54 -12.64 -14.86
N ASP A 325 -5.79 -11.63 -15.28
CA ASP A 325 -6.09 -10.91 -16.53
C ASP A 325 -4.82 -10.63 -17.34
N ALA A 326 -4.73 -11.23 -18.52
CA ALA A 326 -3.65 -11.05 -19.47
C ALA A 326 -3.80 -9.66 -20.10
N GLN A 327 -2.77 -8.83 -19.97
CA GLN A 327 -2.83 -7.47 -20.46
C GLN A 327 -2.49 -7.41 -21.96
N PRO A 328 -3.04 -6.47 -22.74
CA PRO A 328 -2.61 -6.24 -24.11
C PRO A 328 -1.12 -5.86 -24.16
N VAL A 329 -0.33 -6.57 -24.96
CA VAL A 329 1.11 -6.31 -25.17
C VAL A 329 1.30 -5.88 -26.61
N SER A 330 2.02 -4.78 -26.86
CA SER A 330 2.23 -4.26 -28.21
C SER A 330 3.03 -5.25 -29.07
N GLY A 331 2.54 -5.56 -30.27
CA GLY A 331 3.20 -6.48 -31.21
C GLY A 331 3.06 -7.96 -30.84
N TYR A 332 2.19 -8.29 -29.88
CA TYR A 332 1.93 -9.65 -29.44
C TYR A 332 0.43 -9.90 -29.27
N THR A 333 0.00 -11.09 -29.71
CA THR A 333 -1.36 -11.58 -29.52
C THR A 333 -1.40 -12.61 -28.39
N PHE A 334 -2.25 -12.39 -27.37
CA PHE A 334 -2.51 -13.38 -26.32
C PHE A 334 -3.11 -14.66 -26.91
N ARG A 335 -2.66 -15.81 -26.43
CA ARG A 335 -3.13 -17.12 -26.89
C ARG A 335 -3.90 -17.88 -25.82
N ARG A 336 -3.32 -18.03 -24.63
CA ARG A 336 -3.88 -18.87 -23.56
C ARG A 336 -3.13 -18.69 -22.25
N TRP A 337 -3.74 -19.17 -21.18
CA TRP A 337 -3.09 -19.41 -19.90
C TRP A 337 -2.59 -20.84 -19.81
N ILE A 338 -1.36 -21.01 -19.35
CA ILE A 338 -0.73 -22.31 -19.07
C ILE A 338 -0.29 -22.40 -17.61
N GLU A 339 -0.32 -23.62 -17.07
CA GLU A 339 0.19 -23.96 -15.73
C GLU A 339 0.94 -25.29 -15.82
N ASN A 340 2.18 -25.34 -15.35
CA ASN A 340 3.04 -26.52 -15.44
C ASN A 340 3.12 -27.12 -16.87
N GLY A 341 3.10 -26.26 -17.90
CA GLY A 341 3.14 -26.65 -19.31
C GLY A 341 1.80 -27.07 -19.93
N ASN A 342 0.72 -27.15 -19.14
CA ASN A 342 -0.60 -27.55 -19.63
C ASN A 342 -1.51 -26.33 -19.83
N LEU A 343 -2.33 -26.36 -20.88
CA LEU A 343 -3.41 -25.38 -21.09
C LEU A 343 -4.40 -25.46 -19.92
N VAL A 344 -4.68 -24.31 -19.29
CA VAL A 344 -5.72 -24.20 -18.26
C VAL A 344 -6.88 -23.31 -18.66
N TYR A 345 -6.67 -22.35 -19.56
CA TYR A 345 -7.73 -21.47 -20.04
C TYR A 345 -7.36 -20.73 -21.34
N GLU A 346 -8.33 -20.44 -22.21
CA GLU A 346 -8.07 -19.86 -23.55
C GLU A 346 -8.41 -18.37 -23.66
N MET A 347 -9.17 -17.80 -22.72
CA MET A 347 -9.51 -16.37 -22.76
C MET A 347 -8.55 -15.54 -21.89
N ALA A 348 -8.37 -14.26 -22.25
CA ALA A 348 -7.43 -13.36 -21.57
C ALA A 348 -7.73 -13.18 -20.07
N SER A 349 -9.00 -13.13 -19.70
CA SER A 349 -9.44 -13.06 -18.31
C SER A 349 -9.87 -14.43 -17.82
N TYR A 350 -9.20 -14.97 -16.80
CA TYR A 350 -9.45 -16.30 -16.25
C TYR A 350 -9.89 -16.20 -14.79
N SER A 351 -11.14 -16.61 -14.52
CA SER A 351 -11.71 -16.67 -13.18
C SER A 351 -11.71 -18.09 -12.63
N PHE A 352 -11.24 -18.27 -11.39
CA PHE A 352 -11.23 -19.56 -10.72
C PHE A 352 -11.27 -19.42 -9.20
N THR A 353 -11.63 -20.50 -8.52
CA THR A 353 -11.60 -20.60 -7.05
C THR A 353 -10.23 -21.10 -6.60
N VAL A 354 -9.61 -20.37 -5.67
CA VAL A 354 -8.29 -20.70 -5.13
C VAL A 354 -8.39 -21.91 -4.20
N ALA A 355 -7.79 -23.03 -4.61
CA ALA A 355 -7.73 -24.27 -3.82
C ALA A 355 -6.29 -24.70 -3.47
N GLY A 356 -5.30 -23.93 -3.91
CA GLY A 356 -3.88 -24.22 -3.75
C GLY A 356 -3.02 -23.15 -4.39
N ASN A 357 -1.70 -23.25 -4.20
CA ASN A 357 -0.74 -22.37 -4.87
C ASN A 357 -0.77 -22.62 -6.38
N ARG A 358 -0.73 -21.54 -7.16
CA ARG A 358 -0.80 -21.60 -8.63
C ARG A 358 0.27 -20.73 -9.27
N ASN A 359 0.80 -21.19 -10.39
CA ASN A 359 1.78 -20.47 -11.20
C ASN A 359 1.27 -20.39 -12.63
N LEU A 360 0.62 -19.29 -12.97
CA LEU A 360 -0.04 -19.09 -14.24
C LEU A 360 0.84 -18.29 -15.19
N VAL A 361 0.97 -18.74 -16.43
CA VAL A 361 1.74 -18.04 -17.47
C VAL A 361 0.78 -17.67 -18.59
N ALA A 362 0.70 -16.39 -18.92
CA ALA A 362 0.01 -15.90 -20.10
C ALA A 362 0.92 -16.08 -21.32
N GLU A 363 0.54 -16.96 -22.24
CA GLU A 363 1.29 -17.24 -23.45
C GLU A 363 0.84 -16.29 -24.58
N TYR A 364 1.82 -15.67 -25.24
CA TYR A 364 1.65 -14.75 -26.35
C TYR A 364 2.44 -15.23 -27.58
N SER A 365 1.96 -14.88 -28.76
CA SER A 365 2.72 -15.02 -30.01
C SER A 365 3.03 -13.64 -30.60
N PRO A 366 4.23 -13.41 -31.16
CA PRO A 366 4.52 -12.17 -31.86
C PRO A 366 3.58 -12.03 -33.06
N ASP A 367 3.13 -10.81 -33.31
CA ASP A 367 2.36 -10.46 -34.50
C ASP A 367 3.25 -10.58 -35.75
N GLN A 368 2.64 -10.82 -36.91
CA GLN A 368 3.36 -10.97 -38.17
C GLN A 368 3.08 -9.80 -39.11
N TYR A 369 4.13 -9.32 -39.78
CA TYR A 369 4.07 -8.19 -40.69
C TYR A 369 4.68 -8.52 -42.03
N ILE A 370 4.15 -7.88 -43.08
CA ILE A 370 4.59 -8.03 -44.46
C ILE A 370 5.62 -6.95 -44.78
N ILE A 371 6.77 -7.38 -45.28
CA ILE A 371 7.81 -6.52 -45.86
C ILE A 371 7.79 -6.70 -47.37
N SER A 372 7.65 -5.58 -48.08
CA SER A 372 7.67 -5.52 -49.53
C SER A 372 8.83 -4.65 -50.00
N VAL A 373 9.46 -5.06 -51.10
CA VAL A 373 10.53 -4.32 -51.76
C VAL A 373 10.16 -4.08 -53.23
N SER A 374 10.66 -2.99 -53.79
CA SER A 374 10.46 -2.62 -55.18
C SER A 374 11.60 -1.73 -55.67
N THR A 375 11.64 -1.42 -56.97
CA THR A 375 12.64 -0.55 -57.59
C THR A 375 12.04 0.78 -58.06
N SER A 376 12.86 1.83 -58.11
CA SER A 376 12.57 3.09 -58.78
C SER A 376 13.76 3.48 -59.67
N PRO A 377 13.64 3.53 -61.01
CA PRO A 377 12.45 3.24 -61.83
C PRO A 377 11.79 1.86 -61.56
N GLN A 378 10.49 1.75 -61.81
CA GLN A 378 9.72 0.53 -61.55
C GLN A 378 10.15 -0.63 -62.45
N ALA A 379 9.99 -1.86 -61.95
CA ALA A 379 10.20 -3.12 -62.68
C ALA A 379 11.62 -3.34 -63.22
N LEU A 380 12.64 -2.72 -62.61
CA LEU A 380 14.04 -3.08 -62.86
C LEU A 380 14.36 -4.49 -62.39
N ASP A 381 15.18 -5.22 -63.13
CA ASP A 381 15.58 -6.60 -62.84
C ASP A 381 17.11 -6.68 -62.72
N PRO A 382 17.67 -7.39 -61.71
CA PRO A 382 17.03 -8.11 -60.60
C PRO A 382 16.22 -7.25 -59.61
N GLN A 383 15.11 -7.79 -59.09
CA GLN A 383 14.39 -7.22 -57.95
C GLN A 383 15.19 -7.39 -56.64
N PRO A 384 15.06 -6.46 -55.66
CA PRO A 384 15.79 -6.56 -54.40
C PRO A 384 15.37 -7.77 -53.55
N ASP A 385 16.26 -8.22 -52.66
CA ASP A 385 15.98 -9.28 -51.69
C ASP A 385 15.32 -8.74 -50.40
N GLY A 386 14.73 -9.66 -49.61
CA GLY A 386 14.25 -9.38 -48.26
C GLY A 386 12.74 -9.07 -48.13
N ALA A 387 11.96 -9.28 -49.20
CA ALA A 387 10.51 -9.33 -49.09
C ALA A 387 10.05 -10.64 -48.41
N GLY A 388 8.99 -10.54 -47.59
CA GLY A 388 8.47 -11.70 -46.86
C GLY A 388 7.53 -11.33 -45.70
N ILE A 389 7.15 -12.36 -44.94
CA ILE A 389 6.40 -12.22 -43.68
C ILE A 389 7.37 -12.45 -42.53
N TYR A 390 7.41 -11.52 -41.59
CA TYR A 390 8.37 -11.53 -40.48
C TYR A 390 7.65 -11.26 -39.16
N ASN A 391 8.16 -11.82 -38.07
CA ASN A 391 7.62 -11.59 -36.74
C ASN A 391 7.95 -10.17 -36.27
N TYR A 392 7.11 -9.62 -35.40
CA TYR A 392 7.40 -8.40 -34.66
C TYR A 392 8.79 -8.49 -33.99
N GLU A 393 9.52 -7.38 -34.01
CA GLU A 393 10.90 -7.23 -33.52
C GLU A 393 11.97 -8.07 -34.21
N GLN A 394 11.62 -8.85 -35.24
CA GLN A 394 12.62 -9.52 -36.06
C GLN A 394 13.48 -8.49 -36.81
N MET A 395 14.80 -8.67 -36.79
CA MET A 395 15.72 -7.90 -37.63
C MET A 395 15.70 -8.47 -39.05
N VAL A 396 15.39 -7.63 -40.02
CA VAL A 396 15.35 -7.98 -41.44
C VAL A 396 16.35 -7.12 -42.20
N THR A 397 16.99 -7.71 -43.21
CA THR A 397 17.89 -7.00 -44.12
C THR A 397 17.35 -7.08 -45.54
N VAL A 398 17.18 -5.93 -46.18
CA VAL A 398 16.89 -5.84 -47.62
C VAL A 398 18.16 -5.49 -48.37
N ALA A 399 18.33 -6.05 -49.57
CA ALA A 399 19.54 -5.89 -50.36
C ALA A 399 19.21 -5.57 -51.82
N ALA A 400 19.78 -4.49 -52.33
CA ALA A 400 19.68 -4.07 -53.71
C ALA A 400 20.77 -4.77 -54.53
N HIS A 401 20.38 -5.35 -55.66
CA HIS A 401 21.29 -6.00 -56.59
C HIS A 401 21.80 -5.02 -57.65
N PRO A 402 22.99 -5.24 -58.23
CA PRO A 402 23.41 -4.48 -59.42
C PRO A 402 22.40 -4.64 -60.56
N VAL A 403 21.95 -3.52 -61.12
CA VAL A 403 21.04 -3.47 -62.27
C VAL A 403 21.79 -2.88 -63.47
N SER A 404 21.72 -3.54 -64.63
CA SER A 404 22.41 -3.07 -65.84
C SER A 404 21.91 -1.69 -66.29
N GLY A 405 22.84 -0.77 -66.58
CA GLY A 405 22.53 0.61 -66.98
C GLY A 405 22.20 1.56 -65.83
N TYR A 406 22.29 1.10 -64.57
CA TYR A 406 21.94 1.90 -63.40
C TYR A 406 22.97 1.79 -62.28
N THR A 407 23.08 2.86 -61.49
CA THR A 407 23.78 2.85 -60.20
C THR A 407 22.78 2.94 -59.06
N PHE A 408 22.91 2.06 -58.07
CA PHE A 408 22.10 2.14 -56.84
C PHE A 408 22.38 3.47 -56.12
N ARG A 409 21.31 4.15 -55.71
CA ARG A 409 21.39 5.44 -55.03
C ARG A 409 21.04 5.32 -53.56
N ASN A 410 19.89 4.75 -53.23
CA ASN A 410 19.37 4.69 -51.87
C ASN A 410 18.16 3.76 -51.71
N TRP A 411 17.83 3.49 -50.46
CA TRP A 411 16.54 2.94 -50.04
C TRP A 411 15.63 4.06 -49.54
N THR A 412 14.36 4.02 -49.93
CA THR A 412 13.32 4.91 -49.40
C THR A 412 12.12 4.13 -48.84
N GLN A 413 11.44 4.70 -47.85
CA GLN A 413 10.20 4.18 -47.27
C GLN A 413 9.18 5.31 -47.19
N LYS A 414 8.00 5.13 -47.81
CA LYS A 414 6.97 6.18 -47.96
C LYS A 414 7.56 7.51 -48.52
N GLY A 415 8.53 7.40 -49.43
CA GLY A 415 9.22 8.55 -50.05
C GLY A 415 10.37 9.16 -49.23
N ASN A 416 10.59 8.73 -47.98
CA ASN A 416 11.69 9.23 -47.14
C ASN A 416 12.94 8.36 -47.29
N LEU A 417 14.12 8.99 -47.36
CA LEU A 417 15.41 8.30 -47.36
C LEU A 417 15.63 7.53 -46.06
N VAL A 418 15.89 6.21 -46.14
CA VAL A 418 16.19 5.36 -44.99
C VAL A 418 17.61 4.80 -44.98
N SER A 419 18.26 4.67 -46.14
CA SER A 419 19.66 4.24 -46.24
C SER A 419 20.26 4.63 -47.59
N THR A 420 21.55 4.94 -47.63
CA THR A 420 22.34 5.07 -48.88
C THR A 420 23.20 3.85 -49.17
N ASN A 421 23.22 2.86 -48.27
CA ASN A 421 23.92 1.60 -48.49
C ASN A 421 23.03 0.64 -49.29
N SER A 422 23.61 -0.18 -50.17
CA SER A 422 22.89 -1.17 -50.97
C SER A 422 22.19 -2.22 -50.10
N SER A 423 22.69 -2.47 -48.89
CA SER A 423 22.00 -3.23 -47.85
C SER A 423 21.44 -2.33 -46.75
N TYR A 424 20.27 -2.66 -46.24
CA TYR A 424 19.61 -1.94 -45.15
C TYR A 424 18.95 -2.91 -44.18
N SER A 425 19.37 -2.86 -42.91
CA SER A 425 18.82 -3.67 -41.83
C SER A 425 17.93 -2.82 -40.92
N PHE A 426 16.77 -3.35 -40.55
CA PHE A 426 15.82 -2.67 -39.67
C PHE A 426 15.01 -3.69 -38.85
N THR A 427 14.39 -3.20 -37.78
CA THR A 427 13.50 -3.98 -36.92
C THR A 427 12.07 -3.88 -37.42
N VAL A 428 11.39 -5.03 -37.54
CA VAL A 428 10.00 -5.10 -37.99
C VAL A 428 9.05 -4.68 -36.87
N THR A 429 8.43 -3.51 -37.01
CA THR A 429 7.41 -2.99 -36.08
C THR A 429 6.03 -2.84 -36.72
N GLY A 430 5.90 -3.21 -37.99
CA GLY A 430 4.71 -2.98 -38.80
C GLY A 430 4.95 -3.39 -40.25
N ASN A 431 3.89 -3.34 -41.07
CA ASN A 431 4.02 -3.53 -42.51
C ASN A 431 4.89 -2.42 -43.12
N GLN A 432 5.88 -2.79 -43.93
CA GLN A 432 6.78 -1.84 -44.57
C GLN A 432 6.89 -2.09 -46.07
N SER A 433 7.05 -0.99 -46.80
CA SER A 433 7.28 -1.00 -48.24
C SER A 433 8.49 -0.13 -48.54
N LEU A 434 9.53 -0.78 -49.07
CA LEU A 434 10.83 -0.19 -49.34
C LEU A 434 11.06 -0.11 -50.85
N VAL A 435 11.67 0.98 -51.29
CA VAL A 435 11.98 1.22 -52.70
C VAL A 435 13.47 1.43 -52.85
N ALA A 436 14.13 0.56 -53.61
CA ALA A 436 15.50 0.73 -54.05
C ALA A 436 15.54 1.72 -55.21
N GLY A 437 16.06 2.92 -54.95
CA GLY A 437 16.24 3.98 -55.93
C GLY A 437 17.53 3.80 -56.72
N TYR A 438 17.43 3.95 -58.03
CA TYR A 438 18.52 3.86 -58.98
C TYR A 438 18.58 5.13 -59.83
N LEU A 439 19.79 5.48 -60.27
CA LEU A 439 20.02 6.52 -61.28
C LEU A 439 20.57 5.86 -62.55
N PRO A 440 20.12 6.27 -63.75
CA PRO A 440 20.77 5.86 -64.99
C PRO A 440 22.25 6.18 -64.93
N LEU A 441 23.09 5.29 -65.44
CA LEU A 441 24.49 5.63 -65.73
C LEU A 441 24.50 6.68 -66.85
N GLU A 442 25.29 7.74 -66.69
CA GLU A 442 25.50 8.74 -67.74
C GLU A 442 26.64 8.29 -68.65
N ALA A 443 26.38 8.27 -69.97
CA ALA A 443 27.39 7.94 -70.95
C ALA A 443 28.56 8.94 -70.89
N SER A 444 29.78 8.42 -70.92
CA SER A 444 30.99 9.25 -70.82
C SER A 444 32.01 8.89 -71.90
N ILE A 445 32.86 9.86 -72.29
CA ILE A 445 33.99 9.62 -73.19
C ILE A 445 35.28 10.18 -72.62
N THR A 446 36.39 9.51 -72.93
CA THR A 446 37.76 9.95 -72.62
C THR A 446 38.60 9.99 -73.90
N LEU A 447 39.58 10.89 -73.94
CA LEU A 447 40.47 11.09 -75.09
C LEU A 447 41.92 10.76 -74.72
N GLU A 448 42.61 10.06 -75.62
CA GLU A 448 44.01 9.72 -75.47
C GLU A 448 44.75 9.83 -76.82
N PRO A 449 45.66 10.82 -76.99
CA PRO A 449 46.00 11.89 -76.06
C PRO A 449 44.88 12.95 -75.96
N GLY A 450 44.80 13.69 -74.85
CA GLY A 450 43.81 14.76 -74.65
C GLY A 450 44.08 16.07 -75.43
N SER A 451 45.19 16.15 -76.17
CA SER A 451 45.53 17.24 -77.10
C SER A 451 46.47 16.72 -78.20
N GLY A 452 46.55 17.39 -79.35
CA GLY A 452 47.37 16.94 -80.47
C GLY A 452 47.53 17.98 -81.58
N ALA A 453 48.53 17.78 -82.45
CA ALA A 453 48.75 18.61 -83.64
C ALA A 453 48.09 17.98 -84.87
N VAL A 454 47.86 18.77 -85.92
CA VAL A 454 47.27 18.31 -87.19
C VAL A 454 47.94 17.02 -87.69
N GLY A 455 47.15 16.00 -88.03
CA GLY A 455 47.62 14.68 -88.46
C GLY A 455 47.86 13.65 -87.34
N ASN A 456 47.86 14.06 -86.06
CA ASN A 456 47.93 13.12 -84.94
C ASN A 456 46.67 12.25 -84.87
N GLU A 457 46.86 11.00 -84.44
CA GLU A 457 45.76 10.08 -84.13
C GLU A 457 45.33 10.25 -82.66
N ILE A 458 44.01 10.26 -82.44
CA ILE A 458 43.40 10.35 -81.11
C ILE A 458 42.53 9.13 -80.90
N THR A 459 42.65 8.50 -79.74
CA THR A 459 41.79 7.41 -79.27
C THR A 459 40.65 7.98 -78.43
N VAL A 460 39.41 7.61 -78.74
CA VAL A 460 38.22 7.87 -77.94
C VAL A 460 37.79 6.57 -77.29
N LYS A 461 37.69 6.57 -75.96
CA LYS A 461 37.13 5.45 -75.19
C LYS A 461 35.80 5.92 -74.59
N GLY A 462 34.70 5.28 -74.96
CA GLY A 462 33.38 5.52 -74.40
C GLY A 462 32.98 4.45 -73.39
N SER A 463 32.26 4.84 -72.35
CA SER A 463 31.65 3.95 -71.36
C SER A 463 30.17 4.28 -71.18
N ASP A 464 29.40 3.28 -70.77
CA ASP A 464 28.01 3.42 -70.29
C ASP A 464 27.01 3.96 -71.34
N PHE A 465 27.26 3.68 -72.62
CA PHE A 465 26.28 3.93 -73.68
C PHE A 465 25.24 2.81 -73.73
N HIS A 466 23.96 3.13 -73.89
CA HIS A 466 22.90 2.12 -74.01
C HIS A 466 23.02 1.36 -75.35
N VAL A 467 23.09 0.03 -75.29
CA VAL A 467 23.13 -0.86 -76.46
C VAL A 467 21.84 -1.69 -76.53
N PHE A 468 21.09 -1.61 -77.62
CA PHE A 468 19.85 -2.37 -77.82
C PHE A 468 20.09 -3.60 -78.72
N PRO A 469 19.44 -4.75 -78.45
CA PRO A 469 19.57 -5.95 -79.28
C PRO A 469 19.13 -5.70 -80.73
N GLY A 470 20.03 -5.89 -81.69
CA GLY A 470 19.75 -5.69 -83.12
C GLY A 470 20.12 -4.30 -83.66
N GLU A 471 20.52 -3.36 -82.80
CA GLU A 471 20.98 -2.03 -83.19
C GLU A 471 22.47 -1.87 -82.86
N THR A 472 23.27 -1.38 -83.81
CA THR A 472 24.67 -1.01 -83.56
C THR A 472 24.74 0.46 -83.17
N PRO A 473 25.29 0.82 -81.99
CA PRO A 473 25.51 2.22 -81.66
C PRO A 473 26.44 2.86 -82.72
N GLU A 474 26.16 4.10 -83.15
CA GLU A 474 26.95 4.80 -84.18
C GLU A 474 27.79 5.91 -83.54
N VAL A 475 29.03 5.60 -83.15
CA VAL A 475 29.94 6.61 -82.57
C VAL A 475 30.42 7.55 -83.66
N SER A 476 29.82 8.75 -83.70
CA SER A 476 30.19 9.82 -84.64
C SER A 476 30.99 10.90 -83.91
N GLY A 477 32.26 11.10 -84.23
CA GLY A 477 33.07 12.20 -83.70
C GLY A 477 32.75 13.53 -84.40
N TYR A 478 32.25 14.52 -83.66
CA TYR A 478 31.95 15.84 -84.22
C TYR A 478 33.15 16.78 -84.07
N PHE A 479 33.52 17.49 -85.14
CA PHE A 479 34.53 18.55 -85.13
C PHE A 479 33.90 19.85 -85.61
N ALA A 480 33.69 20.81 -84.70
CA ALA A 480 33.27 22.18 -85.04
C ALA A 480 32.16 22.31 -86.11
N GLY A 481 31.07 21.53 -86.00
CA GLY A 481 29.91 21.63 -86.90
C GLY A 481 30.11 21.08 -88.32
N ASN A 482 31.30 20.60 -88.67
CA ASN A 482 31.56 19.87 -89.91
C ASN A 482 31.65 18.37 -89.62
N ILE A 483 30.96 17.57 -90.43
CA ILE A 483 30.96 16.11 -90.30
C ILE A 483 32.31 15.59 -90.83
N VAL A 484 33.22 15.20 -89.95
CA VAL A 484 34.33 14.30 -90.33
C VAL A 484 33.74 12.89 -90.33
N LYS A 485 33.12 12.51 -91.45
CA LYS A 485 32.53 11.18 -91.60
C LYS A 485 33.65 10.19 -91.94
N GLU A 486 34.37 9.71 -90.93
CA GLU A 486 34.97 8.39 -91.01
C GLU A 486 34.03 7.43 -90.28
N GLN A 487 33.47 6.47 -91.01
CA GLN A 487 32.86 5.29 -90.40
C GLN A 487 34.00 4.49 -89.75
N GLY A 488 34.40 4.91 -88.55
CA GLY A 488 35.21 4.09 -87.67
C GLY A 488 34.36 2.87 -87.29
N LEU A 489 34.69 1.72 -87.88
CA LEU A 489 34.11 0.43 -87.53
C LEU A 489 34.27 0.22 -86.01
N ILE A 490 33.15 0.23 -85.29
CA ILE A 490 33.12 -0.30 -83.93
C ILE A 490 33.31 -1.81 -84.07
N GLU A 491 34.47 -2.32 -83.71
CA GLU A 491 34.66 -3.78 -83.60
C GLU A 491 33.66 -4.30 -82.57
N LYS A 492 32.66 -5.03 -83.07
CA LYS A 492 31.57 -5.63 -82.29
C LYS A 492 32.10 -6.48 -81.11
N ASP A 493 33.32 -6.99 -81.25
CA ASP A 493 33.97 -7.91 -80.32
C ASP A 493 34.62 -7.23 -79.10
N LYS A 494 34.64 -5.88 -79.03
CA LYS A 494 35.14 -5.13 -77.85
C LYS A 494 34.06 -4.45 -77.02
N MET A 495 32.78 -4.55 -77.42
CA MET A 495 31.68 -4.11 -76.56
C MET A 495 31.54 -5.08 -75.39
N GLY A 496 32.16 -4.73 -74.26
CA GLY A 496 31.78 -5.31 -72.98
C GLY A 496 30.30 -5.05 -72.68
N SER A 497 29.74 -5.79 -71.73
CA SER A 497 28.32 -5.81 -71.34
C SER A 497 27.72 -4.47 -70.89
N SER A 498 28.51 -3.40 -70.81
CA SER A 498 28.12 -2.06 -70.38
C SER A 498 28.11 -1.00 -71.50
N GLY A 499 28.16 -1.41 -72.78
CA GLY A 499 28.15 -0.47 -73.90
C GLY A 499 29.39 0.42 -73.98
N SER A 500 30.54 -0.18 -73.68
CA SER A 500 31.83 0.47 -73.84
C SER A 500 32.35 0.32 -75.27
N PHE A 501 33.02 1.34 -75.80
CA PHE A 501 33.66 1.28 -77.12
C PHE A 501 35.02 1.96 -77.11
N ILE A 502 35.84 1.62 -78.11
CA ILE A 502 37.11 2.31 -78.39
C ILE A 502 37.17 2.57 -79.89
N THR A 503 37.50 3.79 -80.29
CA THR A 503 37.71 4.18 -81.69
C THR A 503 38.87 5.14 -81.82
N THR A 504 39.47 5.25 -83.01
CA THR A 504 40.53 6.23 -83.31
C THR A 504 40.17 7.05 -84.54
N PHE A 505 40.63 8.29 -84.61
CA PHE A 505 40.57 9.12 -85.82
C PHE A 505 41.79 10.06 -85.88
N LYS A 506 42.10 10.57 -87.08
CA LYS A 506 43.17 11.55 -87.28
C LYS A 506 42.64 12.98 -87.31
N ILE A 507 43.37 13.92 -86.72
CA ILE A 507 43.03 15.35 -86.78
C ILE A 507 43.11 15.82 -88.25
N PRO A 508 42.02 16.35 -88.84
CA PRO A 508 41.99 16.77 -90.25
C PRO A 508 43.06 17.81 -90.60
N GLN A 509 43.60 17.73 -91.81
CA GLN A 509 44.73 18.55 -92.28
C GLN A 509 44.45 20.05 -92.34
N ASP A 510 43.17 20.43 -92.38
CA ASP A 510 42.67 21.79 -92.43
C ASP A 510 42.24 22.35 -91.06
N SER A 511 42.41 21.59 -89.99
CA SER A 511 42.08 22.02 -88.62
C SER A 511 42.95 23.20 -88.18
N LYS A 512 42.34 24.22 -87.59
CA LYS A 512 43.06 25.36 -87.00
C LYS A 512 43.42 25.06 -85.53
N PRO A 513 44.45 25.71 -84.97
CA PRO A 513 44.71 25.63 -83.54
C PRO A 513 43.51 26.17 -82.73
N GLY A 514 43.14 25.49 -81.65
CA GLY A 514 42.02 25.87 -80.80
C GLY A 514 41.38 24.71 -80.03
N ILE A 515 40.38 25.01 -79.21
CA ILE A 515 39.61 24.01 -78.46
C ILE A 515 38.39 23.56 -79.29
N TYR A 516 38.27 22.26 -79.48
CA TYR A 516 37.20 21.57 -80.19
C TYR A 516 36.42 20.67 -79.21
N ASN A 517 35.16 20.38 -79.49
CA ASN A 517 34.39 19.41 -78.72
C ASN A 517 34.33 18.09 -79.48
N VAL A 518 34.91 17.04 -78.95
CA VAL A 518 34.65 15.67 -79.41
C VAL A 518 33.33 15.25 -78.77
N VAL A 519 32.38 14.81 -79.59
CA VAL A 519 31.08 14.32 -79.14
C VAL A 519 30.95 12.88 -79.60
N ALA A 520 30.47 11.98 -78.75
CA ALA A 520 30.01 10.66 -79.12
C ALA A 520 28.50 10.59 -78.88
N LYS A 521 27.76 10.15 -79.89
CA LYS A 521 26.30 10.00 -79.81
C LYS A 521 25.92 8.53 -79.96
N GLY A 522 25.25 7.98 -78.97
CA GLY A 522 24.47 6.75 -79.12
C GLY A 522 23.05 7.05 -79.60
N VAL A 523 22.23 6.01 -79.72
CA VAL A 523 20.81 6.14 -80.13
C VAL A 523 20.01 7.04 -79.18
N ARG A 524 20.35 7.02 -77.88
CA ARG A 524 19.67 7.81 -76.84
C ARG A 524 20.63 8.59 -75.93
N ASP A 525 21.93 8.45 -76.14
CA ASP A 525 22.96 9.00 -75.26
C ASP A 525 23.86 9.96 -76.04
N THR A 526 24.40 10.96 -75.36
CA THR A 526 25.40 11.85 -75.94
C THR A 526 26.41 12.22 -74.86
N ALA A 527 27.68 11.98 -75.13
CA ALA A 527 28.78 12.43 -74.30
C ALA A 527 29.67 13.37 -75.11
N SER A 528 30.21 14.41 -74.47
CA SER A 528 31.12 15.35 -75.13
C SER A 528 32.26 15.74 -74.21
N ILE A 529 33.45 15.90 -74.79
CA ILE A 529 34.66 16.34 -74.08
C ILE A 529 35.47 17.30 -74.96
N GLY A 530 36.05 18.32 -74.33
CA GLY A 530 36.92 19.28 -75.01
C GLY A 530 38.26 18.65 -75.41
N PHE A 531 38.78 19.04 -76.56
CA PHE A 531 40.05 18.60 -77.13
C PHE A 531 40.79 19.79 -77.74
N GLU A 532 42.07 19.95 -77.40
CA GLU A 532 42.89 21.04 -77.93
C GLU A 532 43.72 20.60 -79.15
N VAL A 533 43.49 21.27 -80.28
CA VAL A 533 44.35 21.19 -81.46
C VAL A 533 45.48 22.23 -81.31
N LYS A 534 46.72 21.75 -81.32
CA LYS A 534 47.93 22.56 -81.16
C LYS A 534 48.50 23.00 -82.51
N GLU A 535 49.23 24.12 -82.52
CA GLU A 535 49.91 24.62 -83.72
C GLU A 535 50.95 23.61 -84.26
N THR A 536 50.86 23.33 -85.56
CA THR A 536 51.86 22.54 -86.28
C THR A 536 52.89 23.49 -86.89
N VAL A 537 54.13 23.46 -86.40
CA VAL A 537 55.23 24.23 -87.00
C VAL A 537 55.60 23.61 -88.35
N ARG A 538 55.32 24.29 -89.47
CA ARG A 538 55.78 23.86 -90.82
C ARG A 538 57.26 24.20 -91.02
N TRP A 539 58.11 23.18 -91.06
CA TRP A 539 59.54 23.30 -91.32
C TRP A 539 59.88 23.87 -92.71
N ASP A 540 58.96 23.74 -93.66
CA ASP A 540 59.08 24.19 -95.06
C ASP A 540 59.32 25.71 -95.18
N ILE A 541 58.78 26.48 -94.24
CA ILE A 541 58.90 27.95 -94.21
C ILE A 541 60.28 28.37 -93.69
N ILE A 542 60.85 27.62 -92.74
CA ILE A 542 62.18 27.89 -92.18
C ILE A 542 63.25 27.69 -93.25
N VAL A 543 63.10 26.66 -94.09
CA VAL A 543 64.04 26.39 -95.20
C VAL A 543 63.99 27.49 -96.27
N PHE A 544 62.82 28.05 -96.56
CA PHE A 544 62.67 29.10 -97.58
C PHE A 544 63.30 30.44 -97.15
N VAL A 545 63.20 30.82 -95.88
CA VAL A 545 63.83 32.03 -95.34
C VAL A 545 65.36 31.89 -95.30
N LEU A 546 65.88 30.68 -95.02
CA LEU A 546 67.32 30.41 -95.03
C LEU A 546 67.92 30.54 -96.46
N VAL A 547 67.18 30.11 -97.49
CA VAL A 547 67.63 30.16 -98.89
C VAL A 547 67.69 31.60 -99.42
N LEU A 548 66.77 32.49 -99.02
CA LEU A 548 66.76 33.87 -99.52
C LEU A 548 67.90 34.74 -98.97
N VAL A 549 68.38 34.46 -97.75
CA VAL A 549 69.49 35.21 -97.13
C VAL A 549 70.86 34.81 -97.71
N ILE A 550 70.99 33.60 -98.27
CA ILE A 550 72.27 33.06 -98.76
C ILE A 550 72.54 33.43 -100.23
N VAL A 551 71.50 33.68 -101.05
CA VAL A 551 71.67 34.04 -102.47
C VAL A 551 72.27 35.46 -102.66
N SER A 552 72.17 36.36 -101.68
CA SER A 552 72.84 37.68 -101.71
C SER A 552 74.35 37.64 -101.39
N ALA A 553 74.90 36.49 -100.98
CA ALA A 553 76.31 36.37 -100.53
C ALA A 553 77.24 35.64 -101.51
N GLY A 554 76.81 35.36 -102.75
CA GLY A 554 77.73 34.93 -103.82
C GLY A 554 78.36 33.53 -103.66
N VAL A 555 77.72 32.61 -102.94
CA VAL A 555 78.18 31.22 -102.78
C VAL A 555 77.31 30.27 -103.60
N ILE A 556 77.90 29.56 -104.57
CA ILE A 556 77.24 28.51 -105.35
C ILE A 556 77.27 27.20 -104.55
N LEU A 557 76.12 26.75 -104.06
CA LEU A 557 75.94 25.44 -103.42
C LEU A 557 75.37 24.43 -104.42
N LYS A 558 76.01 23.26 -104.54
CA LYS A 558 75.41 22.10 -105.23
C LYS A 558 74.41 21.43 -104.27
N TYR A 559 73.14 21.45 -104.65
CA TYR A 559 72.10 20.68 -103.97
C TYR A 559 72.13 19.22 -104.45
N SER A 560 72.15 18.28 -103.51
CA SER A 560 71.78 16.88 -103.75
C SER A 560 70.61 16.52 -102.83
N TYR A 561 69.41 16.49 -103.41
CA TYR A 561 68.17 16.06 -102.75
C TYR A 561 68.16 14.54 -102.64
N LEU A 562 68.37 13.99 -101.45
CA LEU A 562 68.14 12.57 -101.16
C LEU A 562 66.68 12.38 -100.74
N ALA A 563 65.83 12.08 -101.73
CA ALA A 563 64.46 11.67 -101.52
C ALA A 563 64.42 10.23 -100.97
N LYS A 564 64.49 10.04 -99.64
CA LYS A 564 64.01 8.81 -98.99
C LYS A 564 63.54 9.13 -97.56
N GLN A 565 62.22 9.11 -97.41
CA GLN A 565 61.41 8.90 -96.19
C GLN A 565 61.98 9.46 -94.87
N ASN A 566 61.55 10.67 -94.54
CA ASN A 566 61.07 11.08 -93.21
C ASN A 566 61.86 10.64 -91.96
N PRO A 567 63.13 11.04 -91.76
CA PRO A 567 63.69 11.15 -90.42
C PRO A 567 63.32 12.51 -89.79
N PRO A 568 63.22 12.63 -88.45
CA PRO A 568 62.66 13.81 -87.78
C PRO A 568 63.53 15.08 -87.87
N HIS A 569 64.77 14.97 -88.37
CA HIS A 569 65.71 16.08 -88.48
C HIS A 569 66.59 15.93 -89.74
N PRO A 570 66.55 16.85 -90.72
CA PRO A 570 67.50 16.85 -91.83
C PRO A 570 68.89 17.29 -91.34
N GLN A 571 69.91 16.44 -91.51
CA GLN A 571 71.32 16.82 -91.32
C GLN A 571 71.80 17.65 -92.52
N ILE A 572 72.30 18.86 -92.26
CA ILE A 572 72.85 19.75 -93.28
C ILE A 572 74.39 19.66 -93.21
N ASN A 573 75.03 19.08 -94.22
CA ASN A 573 76.48 19.11 -94.39
C ASN A 573 76.86 20.27 -95.31
N ILE A 574 77.75 21.15 -94.84
CA ILE A 574 78.29 22.28 -95.61
C ILE A 574 79.79 21.99 -95.85
N GLU A 575 80.16 21.68 -97.09
CA GLU A 575 81.57 21.59 -97.50
C GLU A 575 81.98 22.87 -98.23
N ALA A 576 82.94 23.62 -97.65
CA ALA A 576 83.61 24.74 -98.31
C ALA A 576 85.03 24.32 -98.75
N ARG A 577 85.45 24.69 -99.96
CA ARG A 577 86.81 24.37 -100.45
C ARG A 577 87.86 25.22 -99.73
N GLY A 578 88.62 24.59 -98.83
CA GLY A 578 89.84 25.13 -98.23
C GLY A 578 89.68 25.56 -96.78
N GLY A 579 90.10 24.69 -95.85
CA GLY A 579 90.15 24.97 -94.41
C GLY A 579 89.10 24.20 -93.61
N ILE A 580 89.58 23.28 -92.77
CA ILE A 580 88.80 22.46 -91.83
C ILE A 580 88.12 23.38 -90.80
N VAL A 581 86.81 23.27 -90.62
CA VAL A 581 86.14 23.67 -89.38
C VAL A 581 85.08 22.65 -88.95
N SER A 582 85.11 22.45 -87.65
CA SER A 582 84.36 21.61 -86.74
C SER A 582 82.83 21.79 -86.68
N GLU A 583 82.18 20.64 -86.54
CA GLU A 583 81.01 20.23 -85.73
C GLU A 583 79.94 21.25 -85.27
N TYR A 584 78.66 20.87 -85.43
CA TYR A 584 77.55 21.46 -84.68
C TYR A 584 76.53 20.41 -84.21
N LYS A 585 76.28 20.37 -82.90
CA LYS A 585 75.13 19.74 -82.23
C LYS A 585 74.25 20.85 -81.65
N PRO A 586 72.96 20.99 -82.03
CA PRO A 586 72.05 21.88 -81.34
C PRO A 586 71.38 21.17 -80.16
N ASP A 587 71.51 21.77 -78.97
CA ASP A 587 70.63 21.57 -77.83
C ASP A 587 69.54 22.67 -77.88
N LEU A 588 68.27 22.25 -77.88
CA LEU A 588 67.11 23.11 -78.00
C LEU A 588 66.84 23.77 -76.64
N GLN A 589 67.19 25.04 -76.45
CA GLN A 589 66.49 26.04 -75.61
C GLN A 589 67.26 27.38 -75.57
N ARG A 590 67.19 28.18 -76.66
CA ARG A 590 67.14 29.66 -76.68
C ARG A 590 67.43 30.18 -78.08
N SER A 591 66.68 31.22 -78.44
CA SER A 591 66.70 31.96 -79.70
C SER A 591 67.73 33.10 -79.66
N GLU A 592 68.85 32.97 -80.38
CA GLU A 592 69.67 34.07 -80.93
C GLU A 592 70.84 33.46 -81.76
N ILE A 593 71.14 33.98 -82.95
CA ILE A 593 72.32 33.60 -83.76
C ILE A 593 73.17 34.85 -83.97
N ASN A 594 74.37 34.88 -83.39
CA ASN A 594 75.41 35.87 -83.66
C ASN A 594 76.39 35.34 -84.71
N ILE A 595 76.70 36.15 -85.73
CA ILE A 595 77.65 35.81 -86.80
C ILE A 595 78.90 36.69 -86.61
N GLU A 596 80.07 36.08 -86.35
CA GLU A 596 81.36 36.77 -86.34
C GLU A 596 82.17 36.38 -87.58
N VAL A 597 82.53 37.35 -88.44
CA VAL A 597 83.37 37.15 -89.63
C VAL A 597 84.79 37.64 -89.33
N ARG A 598 85.82 36.79 -89.48
CA ARG A 598 87.23 37.20 -89.39
C ARG A 598 88.06 36.76 -90.61
N GLY A 599 88.49 37.76 -91.38
CA GLY A 599 89.66 37.78 -92.27
C GLY A 599 89.49 37.06 -93.61
N GLY A 600 89.88 37.58 -94.77
CA GLY A 600 90.64 38.77 -95.13
C GLY A 600 91.18 38.56 -96.54
N MET A 601 90.64 39.31 -97.51
CA MET A 601 91.18 39.69 -98.84
C MET A 601 92.29 38.80 -99.48
N ARG A 602 92.10 38.27 -100.69
CA ARG A 602 92.19 38.98 -102.00
C ARG A 602 92.24 38.02 -103.21
N ARG A 603 91.66 38.54 -104.32
CA ARG A 603 91.72 38.16 -105.75
C ARG A 603 91.02 36.83 -106.10
N LEU A 604 90.00 36.80 -106.96
CA LEU A 604 89.43 37.75 -107.93
C LEU A 604 87.91 37.58 -107.92
#